data_AF-U7D6F4-F1
#
_entry.id   AF-U7D6F4-F1
#
_cell.length_a   1.000
_cell.length_b   1.000
_cell.length_c   1.000
_cell.angle_alpha   90.00
_cell.angle_beta   90.00
_cell.angle_gamma   90.00
#
_symmetry.space_group_name_H-M   'P 1'
#
loop_
_entity.id
_entity.type
_entity.pdbx_description
1 polymer ?
#
loop_
_entity_poly.entity_id
_entity_poly.type
_entity_poly.pdbx_seq_one_letter_code
_entity_poly.pdbx_strand_id
1 'polypeptide(L)'
;MCKNDTSLSDMVDEFRAKAYESFKALFSPDQLETGSWASNKSLRSSFDYILIIKSDNEEYSSIMCVGLDLHKIDQFFRDSVDSDRSLDLLKDALTEFGNVYCGLINDIPLFSKKYGILRQHPPQEAVKYAFFSTMDSAVEGYLLLPEYGEELYVGYGIHTKNKAEQKQVSKEFSTLFEGL
;
A
#
# COMPACT_ATOMS: atom_id res chain seq x y z
N MET A 1 5.00 -33.54 -1.03
CA MET A 1 4.81 -32.41 -1.96
C MET A 1 5.28 -31.15 -1.25
N CYS A 2 6.45 -30.62 -1.60
CA CYS A 2 6.92 -29.34 -1.06
C CYS A 2 6.09 -28.22 -1.70
N LYS A 3 5.15 -27.65 -0.94
CA LYS A 3 4.59 -26.34 -1.28
C LYS A 3 5.72 -25.35 -1.09
N ASN A 4 6.30 -24.86 -2.19
CA ASN A 4 7.10 -23.63 -2.13
C ASN A 4 6.13 -22.52 -1.75
N ASP A 5 6.03 -22.26 -0.46
CA ASP A 5 5.15 -21.23 0.07
C ASP A 5 5.84 -19.88 -0.08
N THR A 6 5.96 -19.41 -1.33
CA THR A 6 6.68 -18.17 -1.66
C THR A 6 5.95 -16.97 -1.05
N SER A 7 6.31 -16.54 0.15
CA SER A 7 5.63 -15.43 0.82
C SER A 7 6.08 -14.10 0.22
N LEU A 8 5.42 -12.98 0.54
CA LEU A 8 5.93 -11.67 0.11
C LEU A 8 7.37 -11.41 0.62
N SER A 9 7.82 -12.14 1.64
CA SER A 9 9.23 -12.17 2.10
C SER A 9 10.24 -12.43 1.01
N ASP A 10 9.88 -13.22 -0.01
CA ASP A 10 10.80 -13.63 -1.06
C ASP A 10 10.87 -12.57 -2.18
N MET A 11 10.10 -11.49 -2.05
CA MET A 11 9.94 -10.44 -3.06
C MET A 11 10.24 -9.04 -2.47
N VAL A 12 10.86 -8.94 -1.30
CA VAL A 12 11.11 -7.64 -0.64
C VAL A 12 11.89 -6.68 -1.54
N ASP A 13 12.90 -7.19 -2.24
CA ASP A 13 13.75 -6.38 -3.13
C ASP A 13 12.97 -5.87 -4.34
N GLU A 14 12.08 -6.69 -4.91
CA GLU A 14 11.20 -6.30 -6.01
C GLU A 14 10.18 -5.25 -5.57
N PHE A 15 9.57 -5.40 -4.40
CA PHE A 15 8.64 -4.42 -3.84
C PHE A 15 9.34 -3.08 -3.62
N ARG A 16 10.54 -3.09 -3.02
CA ARG A 16 11.38 -1.89 -2.86
C ARG A 16 11.67 -1.24 -4.21
N ALA A 17 12.10 -2.03 -5.20
CA ALA A 17 12.43 -1.53 -6.52
C ALA A 17 11.22 -0.90 -7.22
N LYS A 18 10.04 -1.51 -7.12
CA LYS A 18 8.81 -0.97 -7.72
C LYS A 18 8.32 0.29 -7.05
N ALA A 19 8.48 0.42 -5.73
CA ALA A 19 8.16 1.66 -5.03
C ALA A 19 9.09 2.80 -5.45
N TYR A 20 10.40 2.51 -5.57
CA TYR A 20 11.36 3.47 -6.09
C TYR A 20 11.03 3.90 -7.53
N GLU A 21 10.74 2.93 -8.41
CA GLU A 21 10.42 3.16 -9.82
C GLU A 21 9.15 4.02 -9.98
N SER A 22 8.04 3.66 -9.32
CA SER A 22 6.80 4.42 -9.42
C SER A 22 6.94 5.82 -8.85
N PHE A 23 7.64 5.98 -7.73
CA PHE A 23 7.85 7.30 -7.12
C PHE A 23 8.72 8.19 -8.01
N LYS A 24 9.86 7.67 -8.49
CA LYS A 24 10.77 8.42 -9.36
C LYS A 24 10.07 8.86 -10.65
N ALA A 25 9.24 7.99 -11.24
CA ALA A 25 8.51 8.31 -12.47
C ALA A 25 7.51 9.45 -12.30
N LEU A 26 6.82 9.53 -11.16
CA LEU A 26 5.77 10.53 -10.92
C LEU A 26 6.31 11.86 -10.40
N PHE A 27 7.25 11.81 -9.47
CA PHE A 27 7.70 13.00 -8.76
C PHE A 27 9.04 13.54 -9.26
N SER A 28 9.83 12.72 -9.97
CA SER A 28 11.16 13.09 -10.48
C SER A 28 12.04 13.88 -9.49
N PRO A 29 12.14 13.48 -8.19
CA PRO A 29 12.96 14.20 -7.21
C PRO A 29 14.43 14.23 -7.65
N ASP A 30 15.21 15.21 -7.23
CA ASP A 30 16.63 15.25 -7.56
C ASP A 30 17.37 14.09 -6.87
N GLN A 31 17.05 13.86 -5.59
CA GLN A 31 17.58 12.74 -4.81
C GLN A 31 16.46 11.86 -4.25
N LEU A 32 16.58 10.55 -4.49
CA LEU A 32 15.69 9.54 -3.93
C LEU A 32 16.54 8.37 -3.46
N GLU A 33 16.32 7.94 -2.23
CA GLU A 33 16.97 6.76 -1.66
C GLU A 33 15.90 5.80 -1.13
N THR A 34 16.30 4.55 -0.88
CA THR A 34 15.44 3.57 -0.21
C THR A 34 15.97 3.33 1.18
N GLY A 35 15.10 3.46 2.19
CA GLY A 35 15.41 3.10 3.57
C GLY A 35 15.45 1.59 3.79
N SER A 36 15.22 1.16 5.04
CA SER A 36 15.10 -0.26 5.36
C SER A 36 13.77 -0.82 4.88
N TRP A 37 13.80 -1.99 4.25
CA TRP A 37 12.62 -2.74 3.81
C TRP A 37 12.61 -4.11 4.49
N ALA A 38 11.45 -4.55 4.94
CA ALA A 38 11.30 -5.80 5.67
C ALA A 38 9.98 -6.48 5.34
N SER A 39 9.97 -7.81 5.49
CA SER A 39 8.72 -8.57 5.49
C SER A 39 8.19 -8.71 6.91
N ASN A 40 6.90 -8.47 7.09
CA ASN A 40 6.22 -8.54 8.37
C ASN A 40 4.89 -9.30 8.24
N LYS A 41 4.28 -9.68 9.36
CA LYS A 41 2.91 -10.26 9.39
C LYS A 41 1.82 -9.20 9.64
N SER A 42 2.22 -7.94 9.72
CA SER A 42 1.32 -6.84 9.98
C SER A 42 1.97 -5.57 9.46
N LEU A 43 1.20 -4.74 8.78
CA LEU A 43 1.57 -3.36 8.49
C LEU A 43 1.29 -2.57 9.75
N ARG A 44 2.34 -2.01 10.37
CA ARG A 44 2.22 -1.29 11.64
C ARG A 44 2.79 0.10 11.46
N SER A 45 1.93 1.11 11.47
CA SER A 45 2.41 2.47 11.62
C SER A 45 1.36 3.47 12.09
N SER A 46 1.83 4.62 12.54
CA SER A 46 1.03 5.78 12.94
C SER A 46 1.55 6.99 12.17
N PHE A 47 0.69 7.62 11.39
CA PHE A 47 1.03 8.79 10.57
C PHE A 47 -0.08 9.83 10.63
N ASP A 48 0.28 11.09 10.34
CA ASP A 48 -0.71 12.17 10.23
C ASP A 48 -1.66 11.95 9.06
N TYR A 49 -1.18 11.35 7.96
CA TYR A 49 -1.99 10.98 6.80
C TYR A 49 -1.63 9.58 6.33
N ILE A 50 -2.66 8.81 6.00
CA ILE A 50 -2.56 7.46 5.45
C ILE A 50 -3.47 7.37 4.23
N LEU A 51 -2.88 7.01 3.09
CA LEU A 51 -3.59 6.56 1.91
C LEU A 51 -3.66 5.03 1.94
N ILE A 52 -4.81 4.47 1.60
CA ILE A 52 -5.05 3.03 1.58
C ILE A 52 -5.68 2.67 0.24
N ILE A 53 -5.05 1.76 -0.50
CA ILE A 53 -5.62 1.18 -1.72
C ILE A 53 -5.83 -0.30 -1.49
N LYS A 54 -7.09 -0.72 -1.57
CA LYS A 54 -7.45 -2.15 -1.46
C LYS A 54 -7.41 -2.75 -2.86
N SER A 55 -6.96 -3.99 -2.97
CA SER A 55 -7.11 -4.76 -4.21
C SER A 55 -7.57 -6.17 -3.90
N ASP A 56 -8.27 -6.82 -4.84
CA ASP A 56 -8.66 -8.21 -4.63
C ASP A 56 -8.97 -9.02 -5.90
N ASN A 57 -9.01 -10.33 -5.74
CA ASN A 57 -9.59 -11.28 -6.69
C ASN A 57 -10.41 -12.34 -5.95
N GLU A 58 -10.73 -13.48 -6.58
CA GLU A 58 -11.54 -14.52 -5.94
C GLU A 58 -10.90 -15.17 -4.70
N GLU A 59 -9.57 -15.16 -4.60
CA GLU A 59 -8.82 -15.91 -3.59
C GLU A 59 -8.07 -15.02 -2.61
N TYR A 60 -7.72 -13.80 -2.99
CA TYR A 60 -6.87 -12.91 -2.20
C TYR A 60 -7.47 -11.52 -2.11
N SER A 61 -7.21 -10.86 -0.98
CA SER A 61 -7.37 -9.42 -0.78
C SER A 61 -6.04 -8.85 -0.34
N SER A 62 -5.68 -7.68 -0.85
CA SER A 62 -4.50 -6.94 -0.43
C SER A 62 -4.85 -5.52 0.00
N ILE A 63 -3.94 -4.95 0.76
CA ILE A 63 -3.93 -3.55 1.10
C ILE A 63 -2.54 -3.01 0.78
N MET A 64 -2.51 -1.96 -0.02
CA MET A 64 -1.38 -1.05 -0.13
C MET A 64 -1.66 0.16 0.75
N CYS A 65 -0.66 0.64 1.47
CA CYS A 65 -0.76 1.90 2.18
C CYS A 65 0.46 2.78 1.98
N VAL A 66 0.21 4.08 2.00
CA VAL A 66 1.22 5.12 2.03
C VAL A 66 1.01 5.93 3.29
N GLY A 67 2.09 6.18 4.03
CA GLY A 67 2.04 6.89 5.29
C GLY A 67 3.00 8.07 5.29
N LEU A 68 2.54 9.21 5.82
CA LEU A 68 3.36 10.39 5.98
C LEU A 68 2.93 11.28 7.14
N ASP A 69 3.92 11.98 7.67
CA ASP A 69 3.74 13.05 8.64
C ASP A 69 3.56 14.38 7.89
N LEU A 70 2.37 14.98 7.99
CA LEU A 70 1.97 16.15 7.20
C LEU A 70 2.84 17.38 7.48
N HIS A 71 3.40 17.47 8.68
CA HIS A 71 4.29 18.56 9.08
C HIS A 71 5.67 18.49 8.42
N LYS A 72 6.05 17.34 7.88
CA LYS A 72 7.36 17.11 7.28
C LYS A 72 7.28 17.32 5.75
N ILE A 73 6.25 16.78 5.11
CA ILE A 73 6.14 16.75 3.64
C ILE A 73 5.85 18.11 2.95
N ASP A 74 5.59 19.15 3.74
CA ASP A 74 5.22 20.47 3.26
C ASP A 74 6.28 21.13 2.36
N GLN A 75 7.58 20.80 2.52
CA GLN A 75 8.65 21.41 1.72
C GLN A 75 8.84 20.74 0.35
N PHE A 76 8.92 19.40 0.31
CA PHE A 76 9.08 18.65 -0.95
C PHE A 76 7.96 18.93 -1.95
N PHE A 77 6.71 18.94 -1.48
CA PHE A 77 5.57 19.09 -2.37
C PHE A 77 5.33 20.53 -2.82
N ARG A 78 5.71 21.54 -2.02
CA ARG A 78 5.68 22.94 -2.48
C ARG A 78 6.62 23.16 -3.68
N ASP A 79 7.79 22.53 -3.65
CA ASP A 79 8.81 22.70 -4.69
C ASP A 79 8.51 21.83 -5.93
N SER A 80 7.88 20.67 -5.74
CA SER A 80 7.61 19.70 -6.82
C SER A 80 6.27 19.90 -7.54
N VAL A 81 5.28 20.52 -6.88
CA VAL A 81 3.86 20.45 -7.29
C VAL A 81 3.21 21.84 -7.53
N ASP A 82 4.04 22.88 -7.71
CA ASP A 82 3.64 24.28 -7.93
C ASP A 82 3.15 24.97 -6.64
N SER A 83 3.79 26.09 -6.30
CA SER A 83 3.84 26.68 -4.94
C SER A 83 2.52 27.24 -4.38
N ASP A 84 1.43 27.17 -5.16
CA ASP A 84 0.12 27.76 -4.86
C ASP A 84 -0.96 26.72 -4.48
N ARG A 85 -0.63 25.42 -4.32
CA ARG A 85 -1.64 24.36 -4.27
C ARG A 85 -1.80 23.58 -2.96
N SER A 86 -3.07 23.18 -2.77
CA SER A 86 -3.68 22.61 -1.59
C SER A 86 -3.27 21.16 -1.33
N LEU A 87 -3.50 20.72 -0.09
CA LEU A 87 -3.47 19.33 0.35
C LEU A 87 -4.14 18.35 -0.65
N ASP A 88 -5.09 18.79 -1.46
CA ASP A 88 -5.78 17.96 -2.45
C ASP A 88 -4.86 17.50 -3.58
N LEU A 89 -3.93 18.33 -4.04
CA LEU A 89 -3.03 17.92 -5.12
C LEU A 89 -1.97 16.93 -4.63
N LEU A 90 -1.55 17.06 -3.37
CA LEU A 90 -0.73 16.05 -2.69
C LEU A 90 -1.47 14.70 -2.67
N LYS A 91 -2.74 14.71 -2.27
CA LYS A 91 -3.57 13.49 -2.22
C LYS A 91 -3.74 12.85 -3.60
N ASP A 92 -3.98 13.64 -4.63
CA ASP A 92 -4.09 13.17 -6.01
C ASP A 92 -2.77 12.51 -6.47
N ALA A 93 -1.63 13.15 -6.18
CA ALA A 93 -0.33 12.63 -6.58
C ALA A 93 0.04 11.34 -5.84
N LEU A 94 -0.25 11.26 -4.53
CA LEU A 94 -0.06 10.04 -3.75
C LEU A 94 -1.00 8.92 -4.20
N THR A 95 -2.23 9.27 -4.57
CA THR A 95 -3.20 8.34 -5.16
C THR A 95 -2.66 7.74 -6.44
N GLU A 96 -2.14 8.58 -7.34
CA GLU A 96 -1.56 8.10 -8.60
C GLU A 96 -0.34 7.22 -8.34
N PHE A 97 0.54 7.62 -7.41
CA PHE A 97 1.65 6.79 -6.96
C PHE A 97 1.20 5.42 -6.47
N GLY A 98 0.16 5.38 -5.63
CA GLY A 98 -0.34 4.12 -5.13
C GLY A 98 -0.95 3.23 -6.20
N ASN A 99 -1.68 3.80 -7.16
CA ASN A 99 -2.27 3.06 -8.28
C ASN A 99 -1.19 2.47 -9.20
N VAL A 100 -0.21 3.29 -9.57
CA VAL A 100 0.93 2.87 -10.41
C VAL A 100 1.74 1.79 -9.69
N TYR A 101 2.04 1.98 -8.40
CA TYR A 101 2.75 0.98 -7.62
C TYR A 101 2.00 -0.35 -7.57
N CYS A 102 0.70 -0.34 -7.27
CA CYS A 102 -0.12 -1.55 -7.29
C CYS A 102 -0.15 -2.23 -8.67
N GLY A 103 -0.13 -1.45 -9.75
CA GLY A 103 0.00 -1.96 -11.12
C GLY A 103 1.33 -2.68 -11.34
N LEU A 104 2.44 -2.04 -10.97
CA LEU A 104 3.78 -2.62 -11.09
C LEU A 104 3.98 -3.87 -10.23
N ILE A 105 3.34 -3.95 -9.06
CA ILE A 105 3.35 -5.17 -8.23
C ILE A 105 2.64 -6.32 -8.93
N ASN A 106 1.49 -6.07 -9.57
CA ASN A 106 0.79 -7.09 -10.36
C ASN A 106 1.64 -7.60 -11.54
N ASP A 107 2.59 -6.81 -12.03
CA ASP A 107 3.52 -7.20 -13.10
C ASP A 107 4.75 -7.98 -12.61
N ILE A 108 4.97 -8.11 -11.29
CA ILE A 108 6.04 -8.95 -10.76
C ILE A 108 5.73 -10.42 -11.10
N PRO A 109 6.62 -11.15 -11.81
CA PRO A 109 6.32 -12.52 -12.25
C PRO A 109 6.07 -13.51 -11.11
N LEU A 110 6.81 -13.39 -10.01
CA LEU A 110 6.60 -14.23 -8.82
C LEU A 110 5.27 -13.92 -8.15
N PHE A 111 4.90 -12.64 -8.07
CA PHE A 111 3.64 -12.19 -7.48
C PHE A 111 2.45 -12.67 -8.29
N SER A 112 2.40 -12.33 -9.58
CA SER A 112 1.30 -12.70 -10.49
C SER A 112 1.13 -14.22 -10.60
N LYS A 113 2.23 -14.98 -10.63
CA LYS A 113 2.17 -16.44 -10.63
C LYS A 113 1.54 -17.02 -9.37
N LYS A 114 1.74 -16.40 -8.20
CA LYS A 114 1.22 -16.90 -6.92
C LYS A 114 -0.18 -16.38 -6.61
N TYR A 115 -0.39 -15.08 -6.77
CA TYR A 115 -1.59 -14.38 -6.30
C TYR A 115 -2.55 -13.99 -7.43
N GLY A 116 -2.12 -14.12 -8.69
CA GLY A 116 -2.88 -13.65 -9.85
C GLY A 116 -2.88 -12.13 -9.95
N ILE A 117 -3.78 -11.60 -10.78
CA ILE A 117 -4.02 -10.15 -10.89
C ILE A 117 -5.05 -9.75 -9.85
N LEU A 118 -4.71 -8.77 -9.01
CA LEU A 118 -5.64 -8.16 -8.06
C LEU A 118 -6.24 -6.89 -8.66
N ARG A 119 -7.57 -6.79 -8.63
CA ARG A 119 -8.32 -5.62 -9.10
C ARG A 119 -8.28 -4.55 -8.02
N GLN A 120 -7.79 -3.38 -8.37
CA GLN A 120 -7.70 -2.24 -7.46
C GLN A 120 -9.07 -1.61 -7.23
N HIS A 121 -9.32 -1.19 -5.99
CA HIS A 121 -10.48 -0.39 -5.59
C HIS A 121 -10.11 1.08 -5.49
N PRO A 122 -11.11 1.99 -5.48
CA PRO A 122 -10.87 3.38 -5.19
C PRO A 122 -10.07 3.59 -3.88
N PRO A 123 -9.14 4.55 -3.85
CA PRO A 123 -8.37 4.86 -2.66
C PRO A 123 -9.26 5.31 -1.49
N GLN A 124 -8.80 5.04 -0.28
CA GLN A 124 -9.38 5.49 0.97
C GLN A 124 -8.34 6.30 1.75
N GLU A 125 -8.78 7.36 2.41
CA GLU A 125 -7.90 8.23 3.19
C GLU A 125 -8.22 8.13 4.68
N ALA A 126 -7.21 8.21 5.52
CA ALA A 126 -7.33 8.37 6.96
C ALA A 126 -6.36 9.44 7.46
N VAL A 127 -6.77 10.23 8.46
CA VAL A 127 -5.99 11.33 9.04
C VAL A 127 -5.83 11.09 10.54
N LYS A 128 -4.61 11.26 11.07
CA LYS A 128 -4.22 11.04 12.47
C LYS A 128 -4.64 9.68 13.00
N TYR A 129 -4.33 8.64 12.23
CA TYR A 129 -4.78 7.29 12.52
C TYR A 129 -3.60 6.34 12.67
N ALA A 130 -3.76 5.36 13.54
CA ALA A 130 -2.82 4.25 13.65
C ALA A 130 -3.36 3.07 12.85
N PHE A 131 -2.59 2.61 11.87
CA PHE A 131 -2.97 1.51 10.98
C PHE A 131 -2.26 0.23 11.43
N PHE A 132 -3.07 -0.74 11.85
CA PHE A 132 -2.61 -2.05 12.32
C PHE A 132 -3.40 -3.15 11.63
N SER A 133 -3.04 -3.48 10.40
CA SER A 133 -3.69 -4.56 9.68
C SER A 133 -2.84 -5.82 9.77
N THR A 134 -3.42 -6.87 10.38
CA THR A 134 -2.84 -8.22 10.39
C THR A 134 -3.03 -8.84 9.02
N MET A 135 -1.95 -9.39 8.48
CA MET A 135 -1.89 -9.94 7.12
C MET A 135 -1.29 -11.35 7.15
N ASP A 136 -1.58 -12.15 6.14
CA ASP A 136 -0.91 -13.44 5.97
C ASP A 136 0.58 -13.22 5.65
N SER A 137 0.84 -12.19 4.84
CA SER A 137 2.18 -11.74 4.48
C SER A 137 2.14 -10.25 4.14
N ALA A 138 3.16 -9.50 4.57
CA ALA A 138 3.30 -8.08 4.27
C ALA A 138 4.76 -7.71 4.02
N VAL A 139 4.97 -6.67 3.24
CA VAL A 139 6.26 -6.00 3.01
C VAL A 139 6.05 -4.52 3.25
N GLU A 140 6.98 -3.91 3.98
CA GLU A 140 6.95 -2.48 4.24
C GLU A 140 8.37 -1.90 4.25
N GLY A 141 8.46 -0.60 4.00
CA GLY A 141 9.71 0.14 4.05
C GLY A 141 9.50 1.61 3.80
N TYR A 142 10.60 2.31 3.56
CA TYR A 142 10.62 3.75 3.38
C TYR A 142 11.28 4.14 2.07
N LEU A 143 10.73 5.16 1.42
CA LEU A 143 11.43 5.99 0.45
C LEU A 143 11.94 7.22 1.18
N LEU A 144 13.21 7.56 0.98
CA LEU A 144 13.86 8.68 1.65
C LEU A 144 14.10 9.79 0.63
N LEU A 145 13.84 11.01 1.05
CA LEU A 145 13.99 12.25 0.30
C LEU A 145 15.01 13.12 1.05
N PRO A 146 16.32 12.83 0.92
CA PRO A 146 17.35 13.37 1.82
C PRO A 146 17.46 14.90 1.75
N GLU A 147 17.25 15.47 0.57
CA GLU A 147 17.31 16.91 0.35
C GLU A 147 16.24 17.68 1.14
N TYR A 148 15.14 17.01 1.49
CA TYR A 148 14.06 17.56 2.30
C TYR A 148 14.09 17.05 3.76
N GLY A 149 14.91 16.05 4.07
CA GLY A 149 14.88 15.37 5.37
C GLY A 149 13.62 14.54 5.60
N GLU A 150 12.98 14.12 4.50
CA GLU A 150 11.65 13.52 4.48
C GLU A 150 11.69 12.02 4.24
N GLU A 151 10.68 11.31 4.75
CA GLU A 151 10.49 9.89 4.49
C GLU A 151 9.02 9.58 4.19
N LEU A 152 8.82 8.71 3.20
CA LEU A 152 7.52 8.19 2.82
C LEU A 152 7.46 6.71 3.15
N TYR A 153 6.55 6.33 4.05
CA TYR A 153 6.31 4.93 4.33
C TYR A 153 5.47 4.30 3.23
N VAL A 154 5.85 3.10 2.81
CA VAL A 154 5.13 2.29 1.84
C VAL A 154 4.95 0.89 2.40
N GLY A 155 3.70 0.45 2.47
CA GLY A 155 3.32 -0.89 2.93
C GLY A 155 2.47 -1.61 1.90
N TYR A 156 2.66 -2.92 1.78
CA TYR A 156 1.79 -3.80 1.00
C TYR A 156 1.58 -5.11 1.75
N GLY A 157 0.33 -5.49 1.95
CA GLY A 157 -0.07 -6.69 2.66
C GLY A 157 -1.07 -7.49 1.87
N ILE A 158 -1.03 -8.82 2.01
CA ILE A 158 -1.96 -9.74 1.37
C ILE A 158 -2.57 -10.70 2.39
N HIS A 159 -3.82 -11.06 2.14
CA HIS A 159 -4.60 -12.00 2.92
C HIS A 159 -5.38 -12.94 2.00
N THR A 160 -5.49 -14.19 2.40
CA THR A 160 -6.27 -15.21 1.73
C THR A 160 -7.74 -15.04 2.10
N LYS A 161 -8.62 -14.89 1.12
CA LYS A 161 -10.05 -14.83 1.35
C LYS A 161 -10.55 -16.21 1.80
N ASN A 162 -10.86 -16.34 3.07
CA ASN A 162 -11.42 -17.58 3.58
C ASN A 162 -12.91 -17.70 3.19
N LYS A 163 -13.22 -18.56 2.20
CA LYS A 163 -14.60 -18.76 1.69
C LYS A 163 -15.61 -19.18 2.77
N ALA A 164 -15.15 -19.75 3.89
CA ALA A 164 -15.97 -20.14 5.03
C ALA A 164 -16.46 -18.94 5.85
N GLU A 165 -15.59 -17.95 6.10
CA GLU A 165 -15.92 -16.75 6.88
C GLU A 165 -16.86 -15.81 6.12
N GLN A 166 -16.70 -15.69 4.80
CA GLN A 166 -17.60 -14.88 3.96
C GLN A 166 -19.04 -15.43 3.93
N LYS A 167 -19.20 -16.76 3.91
CA LYS A 167 -20.53 -17.40 4.00
C LYS A 167 -21.17 -17.27 5.37
N GLN A 168 -20.37 -17.19 6.44
CA GLN A 168 -20.88 -17.04 7.80
C GLN A 168 -21.38 -15.62 8.05
N VAL A 169 -20.60 -14.60 7.63
CA VAL A 169 -21.01 -13.19 7.71
C VAL A 169 -22.24 -12.91 6.86
N SER A 170 -22.34 -13.48 5.64
CA SER A 170 -23.54 -13.29 4.80
C SER A 170 -24.79 -13.91 5.42
N LYS A 171 -24.65 -15.04 6.13
CA LYS A 171 -25.76 -15.77 6.76
C LYS A 171 -26.25 -15.09 8.04
N GLU A 172 -25.33 -14.51 8.82
CA GLU A 172 -25.64 -13.69 10.00
C GLU A 172 -26.31 -12.37 9.60
N PHE A 173 -25.85 -11.72 8.52
CA PHE A 173 -26.53 -10.53 8.00
C PHE A 173 -27.93 -10.84 7.47
N SER A 174 -28.13 -11.91 6.70
CA SER A 174 -29.47 -12.26 6.21
C SER A 174 -30.46 -12.57 7.34
N THR A 175 -30.00 -13.19 8.45
CA THR A 175 -30.87 -13.47 9.60
C THR A 175 -31.20 -12.22 10.43
N LEU A 176 -30.36 -11.19 10.40
CA LEU A 176 -30.63 -9.90 11.04
C LEU A 176 -31.70 -9.07 10.29
N PHE A 177 -31.86 -9.25 8.98
CA PHE A 177 -32.82 -8.49 8.17
C PHE A 177 -34.13 -9.24 7.86
N GLU A 178 -34.20 -10.56 8.08
CA GLU A 178 -35.46 -11.33 8.03
C GLU A 178 -36.27 -11.26 9.34
N GLY A 179 -35.72 -10.61 10.37
CA GLY A 179 -36.37 -10.41 11.68
C GLY A 179 -36.94 -9.00 11.92
N LEU A 180 -36.97 -8.13 10.90
CA LEU A 180 -37.60 -6.80 10.91
C LEU A 180 -38.84 -6.80 9.99
#